data_AF-A0A2E6ACS9-F1
#
_entry.id   AF-A0A2E6ACS9-F1
#
_cell.length_a   1.000
_cell.length_b   1.000
_cell.length_c   1.000
_cell.angle_alpha   90.00
_cell.angle_beta   90.00
_cell.angle_gamma   90.00
#
_symmetry.space_group_name_H-M   'P 1'
#
loop_
_entity.id
_entity.type
_entity.pdbx_description
1 polymer ?
#
loop_
_entity_poly.entity_id
_entity_poly.type
_entity_poly.pdbx_seq_one_letter_code
_entity_poly.pdbx_strand_id
1 'polypeptide(L)'
;MRRGALALSESVKATKVKLQHRSSDSINDRVAHLLGQIESLPGKLRHSLFVRRLNDALTHVQRNETAEHLEDELKYLADVEAERSHDGYALVRMIIWATPMLGFLGTVIGITLALGDLSPEALVNSPKEAMEGLLSGLSVAFDTTALALTLSITLMFAQFVTQQLDTQLLSVLDRQATRELAPYFRRETPSTDPQTGTLQRMAEQMTDAIQANSQRQTELWQKSLNQSHQQWVQLMQDTGQSVHEAVAGAIDENLRNHTNNLAMVEKQATEQASDNWQQWHDTAAETLQRVTDQQQELTRHGEVMLKVIQATGDVTQLETALHQNLRALAGAKNFEDTVMSLSAAIQLLTSRLGKPMPRDSQVKLDDGQERAA
;
A
#
# COMPACT_ATOMS: atom_id res chain seq x y z
N MET A 1 9.44 9.46 -51.36
CA MET A 1 10.72 10.21 -51.20
C MET A 1 11.66 10.13 -52.41
N ARG A 2 12.17 8.95 -52.84
CA ARG A 2 13.12 8.83 -53.99
C ARG A 2 12.76 9.69 -55.22
N ARG A 3 11.50 9.70 -55.67
CA ARG A 3 11.05 10.51 -56.83
C ARG A 3 11.19 12.03 -56.66
N GLY A 4 11.01 12.57 -55.45
CA GLY A 4 11.17 14.01 -55.19
C GLY A 4 12.64 14.44 -55.20
N ALA A 5 13.49 13.68 -54.52
CA ALA A 5 14.95 13.88 -54.56
C ALA A 5 15.53 13.66 -55.95
N LEU A 6 15.02 12.69 -56.73
CA LEU A 6 15.42 12.49 -58.12
C LEU A 6 14.99 13.65 -59.02
N ALA A 7 13.73 14.08 -58.97
CA ALA A 7 13.24 15.22 -59.76
C ALA A 7 13.94 16.54 -59.39
N LEU A 8 14.26 16.77 -58.11
CA LEU A 8 15.10 17.89 -57.70
C LEU A 8 16.55 17.70 -58.14
N SER A 9 17.11 16.49 -58.14
CA SER A 9 18.47 16.25 -58.67
C SER A 9 18.54 16.42 -60.19
N GLU A 10 17.47 16.11 -60.93
CA GLU A 10 17.35 16.36 -62.36
C GLU A 10 17.14 17.85 -62.66
N SER A 11 16.29 18.53 -61.89
CA SER A 11 16.13 19.99 -61.98
C SER A 11 17.44 20.71 -61.65
N VAL A 12 18.13 20.33 -60.58
CA VAL A 12 19.44 20.90 -60.20
C VAL A 12 20.50 20.54 -61.24
N LYS A 13 20.53 19.32 -61.80
CA LYS A 13 21.42 18.99 -62.93
C LYS A 13 21.11 19.81 -64.19
N ALA A 14 19.84 20.05 -64.50
CA ALA A 14 19.43 20.90 -65.61
C ALA A 14 19.85 22.37 -65.38
N THR A 15 19.71 22.89 -64.16
CA THR A 15 20.24 24.21 -63.77
C THR A 15 21.78 24.25 -63.83
N LYS A 16 22.46 23.18 -63.41
CA LYS A 16 23.93 23.04 -63.42
C LYS A 16 24.55 23.10 -64.82
N VAL A 17 23.77 22.84 -65.87
CA VAL A 17 24.20 22.94 -67.28
C VAL A 17 24.22 24.38 -67.81
N LYS A 18 23.75 25.39 -67.05
CA LYS A 18 23.72 26.80 -67.48
C LYS A 18 24.43 27.81 -66.57
N LEU A 19 25.21 27.34 -65.60
CA LEU A 19 26.02 28.20 -64.71
C LEU A 19 27.46 28.34 -65.23
N GLN A 20 27.60 28.81 -66.48
CA GLN A 20 28.90 29.18 -67.04
C GLN A 20 29.33 30.54 -66.51
N HIS A 21 30.59 30.61 -66.09
CA HIS A 21 31.24 31.77 -65.49
C HIS A 21 31.31 32.96 -66.46
N ARG A 22 30.63 34.06 -66.13
CA ARG A 22 30.89 35.39 -66.73
C ARG A 22 31.66 36.22 -65.71
N SER A 23 32.93 36.48 -66.00
CA SER A 23 33.94 36.94 -65.03
C SER A 23 33.91 38.46 -64.75
N SER A 24 32.75 39.11 -64.85
CA SER A 24 32.65 40.58 -64.80
C SER A 24 31.36 41.14 -64.19
N ASP A 25 30.39 40.29 -63.82
CA ASP A 25 29.10 40.72 -63.29
C ASP A 25 29.18 40.84 -61.76
N SER A 26 28.59 41.89 -61.17
CA SER A 26 28.68 42.20 -59.72
C SER A 26 27.97 41.16 -58.84
N ILE A 27 28.15 41.23 -57.50
CA ILE A 27 27.37 40.41 -56.55
C ILE A 27 25.87 40.53 -56.84
N ASN A 28 25.38 41.76 -56.99
CA ASN A 28 23.98 42.07 -57.24
C ASN A 28 23.50 41.51 -58.59
N ASP A 29 24.29 41.60 -59.66
CA ASP A 29 23.93 41.03 -60.98
C ASP A 29 23.80 39.50 -60.94
N ARG A 30 24.73 38.83 -60.25
CA ARG A 30 24.73 37.36 -60.10
C ARG A 30 23.56 36.88 -59.25
N VAL A 31 23.23 37.62 -58.18
CA VAL A 31 22.06 37.37 -57.34
C VAL A 31 20.76 37.59 -58.12
N ALA A 32 20.64 38.70 -58.86
CA ALA A 32 19.47 39.00 -59.70
C ALA A 32 19.24 37.92 -60.77
N HIS A 33 20.31 37.42 -61.40
CA HIS A 33 20.21 36.31 -62.35
C HIS A 33 19.74 34.99 -61.70
N LEU A 34 20.22 34.66 -60.49
CA LEU A 34 19.78 33.48 -59.74
C LEU A 34 18.31 33.58 -59.28
N LEU A 35 17.88 34.76 -58.80
CA LEU A 35 16.49 35.03 -58.45
C LEU A 35 15.58 34.90 -59.69
N GLY A 36 15.98 35.45 -60.85
CA GLY A 36 15.24 35.27 -62.10
C GLY A 36 15.15 33.81 -62.56
N GLN A 37 16.18 32.98 -62.31
CA GLN A 37 16.10 31.53 -62.54
C GLN A 37 15.09 30.86 -61.60
N ILE A 38 15.02 31.24 -60.33
CA ILE A 38 14.04 30.74 -59.35
C ILE A 38 12.60 31.11 -59.76
N GLU A 39 12.38 32.36 -60.19
CA GLU A 39 11.09 32.82 -60.71
C GLU A 39 10.66 32.12 -62.00
N SER A 40 11.61 31.59 -62.78
CA SER A 40 11.29 30.81 -64.00
C SER A 40 10.79 29.38 -63.72
N LEU A 41 10.96 28.85 -62.50
CA LEU A 41 10.60 27.48 -62.16
C LEU A 41 9.06 27.26 -62.16
N PRO A 42 8.57 26.02 -62.37
CA PRO A 42 7.17 25.68 -62.15
C PRO A 42 6.73 25.96 -60.70
N GLY A 43 5.51 26.48 -60.48
CA GLY A 43 5.05 26.89 -59.14
C GLY A 43 5.16 25.81 -58.05
N LYS A 44 4.96 24.53 -58.40
CA LYS A 44 5.15 23.40 -57.47
C LYS A 44 6.57 23.25 -56.93
N LEU A 45 7.59 23.70 -57.68
CA LEU A 45 8.99 23.71 -57.25
C LEU A 45 9.32 24.97 -56.44
N ARG A 46 8.72 26.13 -56.76
CA ARG A 46 8.90 27.39 -56.00
C ARG A 46 8.45 27.27 -54.55
N HIS A 47 7.38 26.52 -54.28
CA HIS A 47 6.90 26.28 -52.91
C HIS A 47 7.68 25.17 -52.16
N SER A 48 8.74 24.59 -52.74
CA SER A 48 9.60 23.67 -51.98
C SER A 48 10.45 24.45 -50.97
N LEU A 49 10.67 23.86 -49.79
CA LEU A 49 11.46 24.47 -48.71
C LEU A 49 12.86 24.89 -49.21
N PHE A 50 13.51 24.04 -50.01
CA PHE A 50 14.80 24.35 -50.63
C PHE A 50 14.79 25.62 -51.48
N VAL A 51 13.79 25.77 -52.37
CA VAL A 51 13.73 26.93 -53.27
C VAL A 51 13.33 28.21 -52.52
N ARG A 52 12.44 28.10 -51.51
CA ARG A 52 12.13 29.23 -50.62
C ARG A 52 13.37 29.69 -49.85
N ARG A 53 14.09 28.77 -49.20
CA ARG A 53 15.31 29.08 -48.44
C ARG A 53 16.42 29.64 -49.33
N LEU A 54 16.57 29.14 -50.56
CA LEU A 54 17.48 29.68 -51.56
C LEU A 54 17.10 31.12 -51.97
N ASN A 55 15.81 31.38 -52.19
CA ASN A 55 15.28 32.71 -52.48
C ASN A 55 15.52 33.70 -51.33
N ASP A 56 15.25 33.29 -50.10
CA ASP A 56 15.38 34.14 -48.91
C ASP A 56 16.86 34.50 -48.66
N ALA A 57 17.77 33.52 -48.77
CA ALA A 57 19.21 33.75 -48.65
C ALA A 57 19.77 34.65 -49.78
N LEU A 58 19.31 34.48 -51.03
CA LEU A 58 19.68 35.37 -52.14
C LEU A 58 19.12 36.79 -51.95
N THR A 59 17.89 36.92 -51.44
CA THR A 59 17.28 38.22 -51.13
C THR A 59 18.04 38.95 -50.01
N HIS A 60 18.59 38.22 -49.03
CA HIS A 60 19.46 38.79 -48.00
C HIS A 60 20.74 39.39 -48.62
N VAL A 61 21.44 38.63 -49.48
CA VAL A 61 22.66 39.11 -50.17
C VAL A 61 22.34 40.30 -51.08
N GLN A 62 21.18 40.31 -51.76
CA GLN A 62 20.75 41.43 -52.60
C GLN A 62 20.53 42.72 -51.80
N ARG A 63 20.04 42.62 -50.55
CA ARG A 63 19.74 43.77 -49.69
C ARG A 63 20.97 44.35 -49.01
N ASN A 64 21.92 43.49 -48.65
CA ASN A 64 23.11 43.88 -47.91
C ASN A 64 24.33 44.14 -48.82
N GLU A 65 24.23 43.85 -50.12
CA GLU A 65 25.28 43.97 -51.14
C GLU A 65 26.58 43.18 -50.86
N THR A 66 26.58 42.38 -49.78
CA THR A 66 27.68 41.53 -49.33
C THR A 66 27.17 40.12 -49.01
N ALA A 67 28.08 39.15 -49.10
CA ALA A 67 27.84 37.75 -48.76
C ALA A 67 28.66 37.27 -47.55
N GLU A 68 29.30 38.19 -46.82
CA GLU A 68 30.17 37.91 -45.66
C GLU A 68 29.46 37.10 -44.56
N HIS A 69 28.18 37.41 -44.30
CA HIS A 69 27.36 36.71 -43.29
C HIS A 69 26.38 35.67 -43.87
N LEU A 70 26.57 35.24 -45.13
CA LEU A 70 25.66 34.30 -45.79
C LEU A 70 25.58 32.94 -45.08
N GLU A 71 26.66 32.47 -44.48
CA GLU A 71 26.69 31.18 -43.77
C GLU A 71 25.93 31.25 -42.43
N ASP A 72 26.00 32.39 -41.74
CA ASP A 72 25.22 32.68 -40.53
C ASP A 72 23.73 32.85 -40.82
N GLU A 73 23.36 33.59 -41.87
CA GLU A 73 21.97 33.74 -42.31
C GLU A 73 21.38 32.39 -42.76
N LEU A 74 22.15 31.59 -43.51
CA LEU A 74 21.70 30.25 -43.89
C LEU A 74 21.42 29.39 -42.65
N LYS A 75 22.26 29.46 -41.62
CA LYS A 75 22.05 28.75 -40.36
C LYS A 75 20.80 29.26 -39.62
N TYR A 76 20.62 30.58 -39.50
CA TYR A 76 19.42 31.19 -38.92
C TYR A 76 18.14 30.73 -39.64
N LEU A 77 18.13 30.71 -40.97
CA LEU A 77 17.01 30.19 -41.76
C LEU A 77 16.76 28.68 -41.52
N ALA A 78 17.82 27.89 -41.27
CA ALA A 78 17.67 26.47 -40.91
C ALA A 78 16.96 26.29 -39.55
N ASP A 79 17.40 27.05 -38.55
CA ASP A 79 16.87 26.99 -37.19
C ASP A 79 15.39 27.42 -37.17
N VAL A 80 15.04 28.51 -37.88
CA VAL A 80 13.64 28.97 -38.04
C VAL A 80 12.76 27.95 -38.78
N GLU A 81 13.29 27.22 -39.77
CA GLU A 81 12.55 26.16 -40.45
C GLU A 81 12.37 24.91 -39.58
N ALA A 82 13.35 24.59 -38.71
CA ALA A 82 13.23 23.51 -37.73
C ALA A 82 12.19 23.82 -36.65
N GLU A 83 12.17 25.06 -36.13
CA GLU A 83 11.16 25.52 -35.16
C GLU A 83 9.75 25.49 -35.76
N ARG A 84 9.56 26.05 -36.97
CA ARG A 84 8.28 25.95 -37.70
C ARG A 84 7.83 24.52 -37.97
N SER A 85 8.76 23.60 -38.23
CA SER A 85 8.46 22.18 -38.37
C SER A 85 7.98 21.57 -37.04
N HIS A 86 8.62 21.94 -35.92
CA HIS A 86 8.23 21.51 -34.58
C HIS A 86 6.81 21.99 -34.19
N ASP A 87 6.49 23.25 -34.48
CA ASP A 87 5.20 23.87 -34.23
C ASP A 87 4.07 23.27 -35.08
N GLY A 88 4.38 22.87 -36.32
CA GLY A 88 3.46 22.12 -37.17
C GLY A 88 2.90 20.83 -36.53
N TYR A 89 3.64 20.24 -35.59
CA TYR A 89 3.21 19.07 -34.82
C TYR A 89 2.47 19.39 -33.51
N ALA A 90 2.21 20.66 -33.17
CA ALA A 90 1.57 21.04 -31.91
C ALA A 90 0.18 20.41 -31.73
N LEU A 91 -0.66 20.42 -32.77
CA LEU A 91 -2.02 19.83 -32.72
C LEU A 91 -1.97 18.30 -32.55
N VAL A 92 -1.08 17.61 -33.28
CA VAL A 92 -0.90 16.15 -33.17
C VAL A 92 -0.46 15.77 -31.76
N ARG A 93 0.49 16.53 -31.20
CA ARG A 93 0.99 16.36 -29.84
C ARG A 93 -0.08 16.59 -28.78
N MET A 94 -0.97 17.58 -28.97
CA MET A 94 -2.12 17.82 -28.11
C MET A 94 -3.09 16.62 -28.12
N ILE A 95 -3.40 16.05 -29.28
CA ILE A 95 -4.26 14.86 -29.39
C ILE A 95 -3.63 13.66 -28.67
N ILE A 96 -2.34 13.43 -28.89
CA ILE A 96 -1.60 12.34 -28.24
C ILE A 96 -1.61 12.51 -26.72
N TRP A 97 -1.40 13.73 -26.21
CA TRP A 97 -1.46 14.04 -24.79
C TRP A 97 -2.87 13.90 -24.18
N ALA A 98 -3.92 14.24 -24.94
CA ALA A 98 -5.31 14.10 -24.51
C ALA A 98 -5.81 12.63 -24.52
N THR A 99 -5.19 11.76 -25.31
CA THR A 99 -5.67 10.37 -25.50
C THR A 99 -5.69 9.56 -24.19
N PRO A 100 -4.65 9.57 -23.33
CA PRO A 100 -4.71 8.93 -22.01
C PRO A 100 -5.79 9.51 -21.07
N MET A 101 -6.02 10.82 -21.12
CA MET A 101 -7.05 11.47 -20.29
C MET A 101 -8.46 11.05 -20.72
N LEU A 102 -8.70 10.89 -22.02
CA LEU A 102 -9.95 10.35 -22.56
C LEU A 102 -10.13 8.86 -22.20
N GLY A 103 -9.04 8.07 -22.17
CA GLY A 103 -9.06 6.69 -21.67
C GLY A 103 -9.47 6.60 -20.20
N PHE A 104 -8.86 7.44 -19.35
CA PHE A 104 -9.22 7.53 -17.94
C PHE A 104 -10.67 8.01 -17.73
N LEU A 105 -11.14 8.98 -18.50
CA LEU A 105 -12.55 9.39 -18.50
C LEU A 105 -13.47 8.21 -18.87
N GLY A 106 -13.05 7.37 -19.82
CA GLY A 106 -13.69 6.10 -20.15
C GLY A 106 -13.81 5.15 -18.95
N THR A 107 -12.73 4.96 -18.16
CA THR A 107 -12.82 4.16 -16.92
C THR A 107 -13.77 4.75 -15.89
N VAL A 108 -13.76 6.07 -15.68
CA VAL A 108 -14.65 6.73 -14.71
C VAL A 108 -16.11 6.52 -15.10
N ILE A 109 -16.45 6.69 -16.39
CA ILE A 109 -17.81 6.45 -16.90
C ILE A 109 -18.18 4.97 -16.76
N GLY A 110 -17.32 4.05 -17.20
CA GLY A 110 -17.60 2.60 -17.14
C GLY A 110 -17.82 2.09 -15.71
N ILE A 111 -16.99 2.52 -14.75
CA ILE A 111 -17.16 2.18 -13.32
C ILE A 111 -18.43 2.83 -12.74
N THR A 112 -18.73 4.07 -13.11
CA THR A 112 -19.95 4.77 -12.63
C THR A 112 -21.22 4.07 -13.10
N LEU A 113 -21.26 3.59 -14.35
CA LEU A 113 -22.36 2.78 -14.87
C LEU A 113 -22.44 1.42 -14.16
N ALA A 114 -21.30 0.73 -14.01
CA ALA A 114 -21.23 -0.58 -13.34
C ALA A 114 -21.70 -0.55 -11.87
N LEU A 115 -21.48 0.56 -11.16
CA LEU A 115 -21.99 0.76 -9.80
C LEU A 115 -23.43 1.29 -9.78
N GLY A 116 -23.85 2.06 -10.79
CA GLY A 116 -25.21 2.60 -10.90
C GLY A 116 -26.29 1.54 -11.14
N ASP A 117 -25.94 0.49 -11.89
CA ASP A 117 -26.86 -0.63 -12.20
C ASP A 117 -26.97 -1.67 -11.07
N LEU A 118 -26.17 -1.57 -10.00
CA LEU A 118 -26.24 -2.46 -8.84
C LEU A 118 -27.38 -2.09 -7.88
N SER A 119 -28.55 -2.69 -8.07
CA SER A 119 -29.62 -2.57 -7.08
C SER A 119 -29.33 -3.40 -5.81
N PRO A 120 -29.62 -2.86 -4.60
CA PRO A 120 -29.48 -3.62 -3.36
C PRO A 120 -30.31 -4.91 -3.34
N GLU A 121 -31.47 -4.93 -4.00
CA GLU A 121 -32.31 -6.11 -4.12
C GLU A 121 -31.68 -7.21 -4.99
N ALA A 122 -30.95 -6.86 -6.05
CA ALA A 122 -30.27 -7.84 -6.90
C ALA A 122 -29.11 -8.52 -6.16
N LEU A 123 -28.39 -7.79 -5.32
CA LEU A 123 -27.32 -8.34 -4.46
C LEU A 123 -27.84 -9.37 -3.43
N VAL A 124 -29.07 -9.22 -2.96
CA VAL A 124 -29.70 -10.14 -1.99
C VAL A 124 -30.36 -11.34 -2.69
N ASN A 125 -31.06 -11.13 -3.80
CA ASN A 125 -31.85 -12.17 -4.46
C ASN A 125 -31.07 -12.96 -5.53
N SER A 126 -30.18 -12.30 -6.28
CA SER A 126 -29.39 -12.87 -7.38
C SER A 126 -27.92 -12.41 -7.34
N PRO A 127 -27.15 -12.72 -6.28
CA PRO A 127 -25.77 -12.22 -6.13
C PRO A 127 -24.82 -12.60 -7.28
N LYS A 128 -25.09 -13.69 -8.02
CA LYS A 128 -24.33 -14.04 -9.24
C LYS A 128 -24.57 -13.05 -10.38
N GLU A 129 -25.84 -12.77 -10.70
CA GLU A 129 -26.21 -11.89 -11.81
C GLU A 129 -25.74 -10.46 -11.55
N ALA A 130 -25.86 -9.98 -10.30
CA ALA A 130 -25.32 -8.70 -9.88
C ALA A 130 -23.78 -8.62 -10.03
N MET A 131 -23.06 -9.70 -9.68
CA MET A 131 -21.60 -9.76 -9.81
C MET A 131 -21.15 -9.82 -11.29
N GLU A 132 -21.87 -10.56 -12.13
CA GLU A 132 -21.61 -10.62 -13.58
C GLU A 132 -21.83 -9.27 -14.26
N GLY A 133 -22.87 -8.53 -13.88
CA GLY A 133 -23.12 -7.14 -14.33
C GLY A 133 -21.98 -6.19 -13.95
N LEU A 134 -21.57 -6.20 -12.68
CA LEU A 134 -20.43 -5.40 -12.18
C LEU A 134 -19.13 -5.74 -12.94
N LEU A 135 -18.81 -7.02 -13.09
CA LEU A 135 -17.61 -7.48 -13.80
C LEU A 135 -17.62 -7.09 -15.27
N SER A 136 -18.78 -7.14 -15.94
CA SER A 136 -18.94 -6.70 -17.33
C SER A 136 -18.63 -5.21 -17.49
N GLY A 137 -19.25 -4.34 -16.67
CA GLY A 137 -19.00 -2.90 -16.71
C GLY A 137 -17.56 -2.52 -16.34
N LEU A 138 -16.95 -3.25 -15.39
CA LEU A 138 -15.55 -3.08 -15.01
C LEU A 138 -14.58 -3.53 -16.13
N SER A 139 -14.89 -4.61 -16.86
CA SER A 139 -14.10 -5.04 -18.02
C SER A 139 -14.09 -3.97 -19.10
N VAL A 140 -15.27 -3.46 -19.48
CA VAL A 140 -15.40 -2.39 -20.48
C VAL A 140 -14.62 -1.13 -20.03
N ALA A 141 -14.69 -0.77 -18.76
CA ALA A 141 -13.89 0.32 -18.20
C ALA A 141 -12.39 0.09 -18.45
N PHE A 142 -11.84 -1.06 -18.02
CA PHE A 142 -10.42 -1.37 -18.17
C PHE A 142 -9.98 -1.48 -19.64
N ASP A 143 -10.79 -2.10 -20.51
CA ASP A 143 -10.52 -2.24 -21.94
C ASP A 143 -10.37 -0.87 -22.63
N THR A 144 -11.21 0.12 -22.28
CA THR A 144 -11.09 1.48 -22.85
C THR A 144 -9.77 2.16 -22.48
N THR A 145 -9.27 2.00 -21.25
CA THR A 145 -7.95 2.54 -20.86
C THR A 145 -6.81 1.75 -21.48
N ALA A 146 -6.88 0.42 -21.53
CA ALA A 146 -5.87 -0.41 -22.19
C ALA A 146 -5.73 -0.04 -23.68
N LEU A 147 -6.85 0.15 -24.38
CA LEU A 147 -6.87 0.59 -25.77
C LEU A 147 -6.34 2.02 -25.93
N ALA A 148 -6.76 2.97 -25.09
CA ALA A 148 -6.30 4.36 -25.15
C ALA A 148 -4.78 4.48 -24.92
N LEU A 149 -4.22 3.74 -23.96
CA LEU A 149 -2.77 3.70 -23.71
C LEU A 149 -2.02 3.06 -24.88
N THR A 150 -2.51 1.92 -25.40
CA THR A 150 -1.91 1.24 -26.57
C THR A 150 -1.91 2.13 -27.82
N LEU A 151 -3.01 2.85 -28.06
CA LEU A 151 -3.13 3.81 -29.16
C LEU A 151 -2.20 5.01 -28.94
N SER A 152 -2.14 5.56 -27.72
CA SER A 152 -1.24 6.66 -27.36
C SER A 152 0.23 6.31 -27.62
N ILE A 153 0.69 5.13 -27.19
CA ILE A 153 2.07 4.65 -27.44
C ILE A 153 2.32 4.52 -28.95
N THR A 154 1.36 3.97 -29.70
CA THR A 154 1.47 3.81 -31.15
C THR A 154 1.56 5.16 -31.87
N LEU A 155 0.75 6.14 -31.46
CA LEU A 155 0.76 7.49 -32.02
C LEU A 155 2.03 8.27 -31.63
N MET A 156 2.54 8.12 -30.40
CA MET A 156 3.83 8.68 -29.99
C MET A 156 4.98 8.14 -30.85
N PHE A 157 4.99 6.83 -31.11
CA PHE A 157 6.01 6.22 -31.98
C PHE A 157 5.89 6.72 -33.43
N ALA A 158 4.68 6.82 -33.98
CA ALA A 158 4.46 7.37 -35.31
C ALA A 158 4.86 8.84 -35.42
N GLN A 159 4.57 9.65 -34.40
CA GLN A 159 5.04 11.05 -34.30
C GLN A 159 6.57 11.10 -34.30
N PHE A 160 7.23 10.31 -33.44
CA PHE A 160 8.69 10.27 -33.33
C PHE A 160 9.35 9.92 -34.66
N VAL A 161 8.89 8.86 -35.35
CA VAL A 161 9.43 8.47 -36.66
C VAL A 161 9.25 9.59 -37.69
N THR A 162 8.09 10.25 -37.71
CA THR A 162 7.82 11.34 -38.66
C THR A 162 8.72 12.56 -38.39
N GLN A 163 8.84 12.99 -37.13
CA GLN A 163 9.73 14.09 -36.72
C GLN A 163 11.22 13.78 -36.99
N GLN A 164 11.63 12.52 -36.80
CA GLN A 164 12.99 12.07 -37.09
C GLN A 164 13.30 12.11 -38.59
N LEU A 165 12.32 11.77 -39.44
CA LEU A 165 12.45 11.89 -40.90
C LEU A 165 12.49 13.35 -41.36
N ASP A 166 11.66 14.22 -40.80
CA ASP A 166 11.65 15.65 -41.13
C ASP A 166 12.98 16.32 -40.74
N THR A 167 13.49 16.05 -39.53
CA THR A 167 14.81 16.52 -39.09
C THR A 167 15.93 16.06 -40.04
N GLN A 168 15.88 14.80 -40.50
CA GLN A 168 16.83 14.29 -41.48
C GLN A 168 16.70 15.00 -42.82
N LEU A 169 15.48 15.22 -43.33
CA LEU A 169 15.23 15.94 -44.58
C LEU A 169 15.74 17.38 -44.51
N LEU A 170 15.42 18.12 -43.45
CA LEU A 170 15.91 19.48 -43.21
C LEU A 170 17.45 19.51 -43.20
N SER A 171 18.11 18.58 -42.52
CA SER A 171 19.58 18.49 -42.50
C SER A 171 20.22 18.18 -43.87
N VAL A 172 19.48 17.56 -44.79
CA VAL A 172 19.94 17.29 -46.16
C VAL A 172 19.75 18.52 -47.04
N LEU A 173 18.61 19.21 -46.92
CA LEU A 173 18.35 20.46 -47.62
C LEU A 173 19.32 21.56 -47.18
N ASP A 174 19.62 21.64 -45.89
CA ASP A 174 20.63 22.53 -45.29
C ASP A 174 22.00 22.35 -45.93
N ARG A 175 22.57 21.15 -45.83
CA ARG A 175 23.86 20.81 -46.45
C ARG A 175 23.87 21.01 -47.96
N GLN A 176 22.74 20.85 -48.64
CA GLN A 176 22.63 21.12 -50.07
C GLN A 176 22.61 22.62 -50.39
N ALA A 177 21.90 23.43 -49.59
CA ALA A 177 21.84 24.88 -49.76
C ALA A 177 23.22 25.52 -49.55
N THR A 178 23.88 25.20 -48.43
CA THR A 178 25.24 25.67 -48.13
C THR A 178 26.25 25.20 -49.18
N ARG A 179 26.17 23.94 -49.63
CA ARG A 179 27.09 23.41 -50.65
C ARG A 179 26.95 24.08 -52.01
N GLU A 180 25.73 24.37 -52.46
CA GLU A 180 25.55 25.02 -53.76
C GLU A 180 25.79 26.54 -53.66
N LEU A 181 25.45 27.23 -52.55
CA LEU A 181 25.64 28.68 -52.41
C LEU A 181 27.08 29.12 -52.07
N ALA A 182 27.72 28.51 -51.07
CA ALA A 182 29.03 28.93 -50.58
C ALA A 182 30.13 29.12 -51.67
N PRO A 183 30.27 28.26 -52.70
CA PRO A 183 31.30 28.45 -53.72
C PRO A 183 31.06 29.62 -54.69
N TYR A 184 29.83 30.18 -54.79
CA TYR A 184 29.58 31.36 -55.64
C TYR A 184 30.05 32.66 -55.00
N PHE A 185 30.09 32.72 -53.66
CA PHE A 185 30.35 33.96 -52.93
C PHE A 185 31.74 34.04 -52.28
N ARG A 186 32.40 32.90 -52.01
CA ARG A 186 33.76 32.83 -51.39
C ARG A 186 34.93 33.37 -52.25
N ARG A 187 34.68 34.02 -53.40
CA ARG A 187 35.73 34.46 -54.34
C ARG A 187 36.07 35.94 -54.31
N GLU A 188 35.37 36.75 -53.51
CA GLU A 188 35.50 38.22 -53.52
C GLU A 188 35.93 38.81 -52.17
N THR A 189 36.93 38.19 -51.52
CA THR A 189 37.78 38.87 -50.54
C THR A 189 39.15 39.21 -51.16
N PRO A 190 39.25 40.25 -52.03
CA PRO A 190 40.54 40.81 -52.40
C PRO A 190 41.14 41.51 -51.17
N SER A 191 42.03 40.82 -50.48
CA SER A 191 42.74 41.30 -49.28
C SER A 191 43.57 42.56 -49.58
N THR A 192 42.94 43.72 -49.43
CA THR A 192 43.51 45.03 -49.79
C THR A 192 44.08 45.73 -48.57
N ASP A 193 45.00 45.06 -47.85
CA ASP A 193 46.09 45.73 -47.12
C ASP A 193 47.16 44.69 -46.67
N PRO A 194 48.46 44.89 -46.96
CA PRO A 194 49.52 44.08 -46.35
C PRO A 194 49.50 44.08 -44.82
N GLN A 195 48.99 45.14 -44.18
CA GLN A 195 48.92 45.26 -42.72
C GLN A 195 47.73 44.50 -42.12
N THR A 196 46.56 44.52 -42.76
CA THR A 196 45.41 43.70 -42.35
C THR A 196 45.72 42.21 -42.53
N GLY A 197 46.46 41.82 -43.58
CA GLY A 197 46.93 40.45 -43.74
C GLY A 197 47.87 39.95 -42.62
N THR A 198 48.58 40.82 -41.90
CA THR A 198 49.30 40.45 -40.66
C THR A 198 48.37 40.34 -39.46
N LEU A 199 47.47 41.31 -39.26
CA LEU A 199 46.51 41.29 -38.15
C LEU A 199 45.54 40.11 -38.25
N GLN A 200 45.07 39.79 -39.45
CA GLN A 200 44.22 38.63 -39.72
C GLN A 200 44.96 37.32 -39.41
N ARG A 201 46.22 37.15 -39.85
CA ARG A 201 47.01 35.96 -39.48
C ARG A 201 47.26 35.84 -37.98
N MET A 202 47.43 36.97 -37.26
CA MET A 202 47.52 36.97 -35.80
C MET A 202 46.17 36.61 -35.14
N ALA A 203 45.05 37.09 -35.67
CA ALA A 203 43.71 36.77 -35.20
C ALA A 203 43.34 35.30 -35.47
N GLU A 204 43.71 34.76 -36.64
CA GLU A 204 43.58 33.34 -36.99
C GLU A 204 44.43 32.49 -36.04
N GLN A 205 45.71 32.81 -35.83
CA GLN A 205 46.57 32.12 -34.87
C GLN A 205 46.07 32.21 -33.42
N MET A 206 45.49 33.34 -33.01
CA MET A 206 44.91 33.50 -31.68
C MET A 206 43.61 32.71 -31.54
N THR A 207 42.79 32.64 -32.61
CA THR A 207 41.58 31.80 -32.66
C THR A 207 41.95 30.31 -32.59
N ASP A 208 42.95 29.87 -33.35
CA ASP A 208 43.50 28.51 -33.29
C ASP A 208 44.05 28.18 -31.90
N ALA A 209 44.77 29.11 -31.27
CA ALA A 209 45.30 28.93 -29.91
C ALA A 209 44.18 28.86 -28.85
N ILE A 210 43.13 29.69 -28.97
CA ILE A 210 41.96 29.66 -28.10
C ILE A 210 41.18 28.35 -28.31
N GLN A 211 41.00 27.90 -29.56
CA GLN A 211 40.33 26.65 -29.87
C GLN A 211 41.12 25.45 -29.35
N ALA A 212 42.44 25.41 -29.55
CA ALA A 212 43.31 24.37 -29.02
C ALA A 212 43.32 24.36 -27.48
N ASN A 213 43.33 25.54 -26.84
CA ASN A 213 43.22 25.63 -25.38
C ASN A 213 41.84 25.18 -24.87
N SER A 214 40.75 25.55 -25.55
CA SER A 214 39.38 25.14 -25.21
C SER A 214 39.19 23.62 -25.35
N GLN A 215 39.71 23.02 -26.43
CA GLN A 215 39.76 21.57 -26.60
C GLN A 215 40.54 20.90 -25.47
N ARG A 216 41.74 21.40 -25.15
CA ARG A 216 42.59 20.86 -24.07
C ARG A 216 41.95 21.02 -22.68
N GLN A 217 41.23 22.12 -22.45
CA GLN A 217 40.41 22.29 -21.25
C GLN A 217 39.28 21.28 -21.21
N THR A 218 38.57 21.06 -22.33
CA THR A 218 37.48 20.06 -22.42
C THR A 218 38.00 18.64 -22.15
N GLU A 219 39.16 18.26 -22.69
CA GLU A 219 39.81 16.98 -22.41
C GLU A 219 40.18 16.84 -20.92
N LEU A 220 40.73 17.89 -20.30
CA LEU A 220 41.06 17.89 -18.87
C LEU A 220 39.80 17.82 -17.99
N TRP A 221 38.74 18.54 -18.34
CA TRP A 221 37.43 18.47 -17.69
C TRP A 221 36.82 17.07 -17.82
N GLN A 222 36.84 16.46 -19.01
CA GLN A 222 36.32 15.11 -19.24
C GLN A 222 37.13 14.06 -18.46
N LYS A 223 38.47 14.20 -18.40
CA LYS A 223 39.32 13.34 -17.58
C LYS A 223 39.03 13.49 -16.08
N SER A 224 38.87 14.73 -15.61
CA SER A 224 38.51 15.03 -14.21
C SER A 224 37.13 14.48 -13.83
N LEU A 225 36.13 14.68 -14.68
CA LEU A 225 34.77 14.14 -14.52
C LEU A 225 34.77 12.62 -14.48
N ASN A 226 35.48 11.95 -15.40
CA ASN A 226 35.59 10.50 -15.42
C ASN A 226 36.29 9.96 -14.16
N GLN A 227 37.37 10.61 -13.71
CA GLN A 227 38.10 10.22 -12.50
C GLN A 227 37.24 10.43 -11.23
N SER A 228 36.53 11.56 -11.14
CA SER A 228 35.60 11.85 -10.05
C SER A 228 34.43 10.85 -10.04
N HIS A 229 33.87 10.51 -11.20
CA HIS A 229 32.83 9.50 -11.33
C HIS A 229 33.32 8.11 -10.88
N GLN A 230 34.53 7.69 -11.27
CA GLN A 230 35.13 6.44 -10.81
C GLN A 230 35.32 6.42 -9.29
N GLN A 231 35.83 7.51 -8.70
CA GLN A 231 35.95 7.65 -7.24
C GLN A 231 34.59 7.59 -6.54
N TRP A 232 33.55 8.21 -7.13
CA TRP A 232 32.20 8.22 -6.57
C TRP A 232 31.55 6.83 -6.63
N VAL A 233 31.74 6.09 -7.72
CA VAL A 233 31.29 4.70 -7.86
C VAL A 233 31.99 3.80 -6.85
N GLN A 234 33.31 3.93 -6.69
CA GLN A 234 34.07 3.16 -5.69
C GLN A 234 33.59 3.46 -4.26
N LEU A 235 33.45 4.75 -3.91
CA LEU A 235 32.96 5.15 -2.59
C LEU A 235 31.55 4.61 -2.31
N MET A 236 30.67 4.60 -3.30
CA MET A 236 29.32 4.03 -3.17
C MET A 236 29.35 2.50 -3.00
N GLN A 237 30.27 1.79 -3.65
CA GLN A 237 30.46 0.35 -3.47
C GLN A 237 31.00 0.03 -2.08
N ASP A 238 32.08 0.70 -1.66
CA ASP A 238 32.72 0.52 -0.35
C ASP A 238 31.74 0.85 0.79
N THR A 239 30.98 1.95 0.66
CA THR A 239 29.93 2.34 1.60
C THR A 239 28.78 1.34 1.61
N GLY A 240 28.35 0.86 0.44
CA GLY A 240 27.29 -0.14 0.31
C GLY A 240 27.66 -1.46 0.98
N GLN A 241 28.91 -1.92 0.82
CA GLN A 241 29.41 -3.12 1.49
C GLN A 241 29.52 -2.90 3.01
N SER A 242 30.07 -1.78 3.47
CA SER A 242 30.17 -1.47 4.90
C SER A 242 28.80 -1.39 5.58
N VAL A 243 27.80 -0.78 4.93
CA VAL A 243 26.42 -0.75 5.43
C VAL A 243 25.81 -2.16 5.43
N HIS A 244 26.05 -2.98 4.41
CA HIS A 244 25.57 -4.36 4.36
C HIS A 244 26.15 -5.20 5.50
N GLU A 245 27.46 -5.13 5.73
CA GLU A 245 28.14 -5.84 6.82
C GLU A 245 27.66 -5.36 8.20
N ALA A 246 27.50 -4.04 8.39
CA ALA A 246 26.99 -3.48 9.65
C ALA A 246 25.54 -3.90 9.94
N VAL A 247 24.66 -3.89 8.92
CA VAL A 247 23.26 -4.33 9.07
C VAL A 247 23.17 -5.84 9.29
N ALA A 248 23.94 -6.64 8.56
CA ALA A 248 23.99 -8.10 8.74
C ALA A 248 24.49 -8.47 10.14
N GLY A 249 25.56 -7.83 10.63
CA GLY A 249 26.08 -8.01 11.98
C GLY A 249 25.08 -7.59 13.06
N ALA A 250 24.43 -6.44 12.90
CA ALA A 250 23.41 -5.97 13.83
C ALA A 250 22.19 -6.91 13.90
N ILE A 251 21.79 -7.52 12.77
CA ILE A 251 20.70 -8.51 12.75
C ILE A 251 21.12 -9.82 13.42
N ASP A 252 22.32 -10.35 13.14
CA ASP A 252 22.84 -11.56 13.80
C ASP A 252 22.94 -11.38 15.32
N GLU A 253 23.48 -10.24 15.77
CA GLU A 253 23.59 -9.91 17.20
C GLU A 253 22.22 -9.72 17.85
N ASN A 254 21.27 -9.06 17.18
CA ASN A 254 19.91 -8.90 17.72
C ASN A 254 19.18 -10.25 17.83
N LEU A 255 19.26 -11.09 16.80
CA LEU A 255 18.67 -12.44 16.81
C LEU A 255 19.28 -13.31 17.91
N ARG A 256 20.61 -13.30 18.07
CA ARG A 256 21.30 -14.00 19.18
C ARG A 256 20.84 -13.51 20.55
N ASN A 257 20.79 -12.20 20.76
CA ASN A 257 20.33 -11.60 22.01
C ASN A 257 18.85 -11.93 22.29
N HIS A 258 18.01 -11.95 21.26
CA HIS A 258 16.62 -12.36 21.39
C HIS A 258 16.47 -13.86 21.73
N THR A 259 17.21 -14.75 21.06
CA THR A 259 17.23 -16.19 21.37
C THR A 259 17.71 -16.45 22.80
N ASN A 260 18.76 -15.77 23.26
CA ASN A 260 19.25 -15.88 24.63
C ASN A 260 18.20 -15.39 25.66
N ASN A 261 17.51 -14.28 25.37
CA ASN A 261 16.43 -13.78 26.22
C ASN A 261 15.23 -14.73 26.26
N LEU A 262 14.84 -15.33 25.12
CA LEU A 262 13.77 -16.33 25.08
C LEU A 262 14.13 -17.58 25.91
N ALA A 263 15.36 -18.10 25.77
CA ALA A 263 15.82 -19.23 26.58
C ALA A 263 15.87 -18.90 28.08
N MET A 264 16.23 -17.67 28.45
CA MET A 264 16.18 -17.21 29.84
C MET A 264 14.74 -17.12 30.37
N VAL A 265 13.81 -16.59 29.57
CA VAL A 265 12.38 -16.50 29.93
C VAL A 265 11.74 -17.89 30.02
N GLU A 266 12.06 -18.81 29.12
CA GLU A 266 11.62 -20.22 29.18
C GLU A 266 12.12 -20.89 30.46
N LYS A 267 13.40 -20.69 30.81
CA LYS A 267 13.99 -21.21 32.05
C LYS A 267 13.30 -20.64 33.30
N GLN A 268 13.06 -19.32 33.34
CA GLN A 268 12.35 -18.69 34.47
C GLN A 268 10.89 -19.15 34.57
N ALA A 269 10.20 -19.32 33.44
CA ALA A 269 8.82 -19.81 33.41
C ALA A 269 8.72 -21.27 33.86
N THR A 270 9.69 -22.11 33.50
CA THR A 270 9.73 -23.52 33.94
C THR A 270 10.13 -23.65 35.41
N GLU A 271 11.07 -22.83 35.91
CA GLU A 271 11.38 -22.71 37.34
C GLU A 271 10.14 -22.27 38.15
N GLN A 272 9.47 -21.18 37.76
CA GLN A 272 8.24 -20.72 38.42
C GLN A 272 7.10 -21.73 38.33
N ALA A 273 6.94 -22.43 37.21
CA ALA A 273 5.93 -23.48 37.08
C ALA A 273 6.20 -24.65 38.03
N SER A 274 7.48 -25.03 38.21
CA SER A 274 7.89 -26.06 39.17
C SER A 274 7.62 -25.61 40.62
N ASP A 275 8.01 -24.39 40.99
CA ASP A 275 7.78 -23.85 42.34
C ASP A 275 6.28 -23.75 42.67
N ASN A 276 5.47 -23.24 41.73
CA ASN A 276 4.01 -23.18 41.87
C ASN A 276 3.39 -24.58 41.99
N TRP A 277 3.88 -25.56 41.24
CA TRP A 277 3.40 -26.95 41.31
C TRP A 277 3.75 -27.60 42.65
N GLN A 278 4.95 -27.36 43.16
CA GLN A 278 5.38 -27.81 44.49
C GLN A 278 4.49 -27.21 45.58
N GLN A 279 4.26 -25.89 45.54
CA GLN A 279 3.39 -25.19 46.49
C GLN A 279 1.93 -25.69 46.42
N TRP A 280 1.42 -25.98 45.22
CA TRP A 280 0.09 -26.56 45.03
C TRP A 280 0.01 -27.98 45.62
N HIS A 281 1.06 -28.79 45.45
CA HIS A 281 1.15 -30.13 46.03
C HIS A 281 1.16 -30.10 47.57
N ASP A 282 1.97 -29.21 48.17
CA ASP A 282 2.04 -29.05 49.62
C ASP A 282 0.69 -28.58 50.20
N THR A 283 0.03 -27.62 49.54
CA THR A 283 -1.30 -27.13 49.92
C THR A 283 -2.37 -28.21 49.77
N ALA A 284 -2.29 -29.03 48.72
CA ALA A 284 -3.21 -30.15 48.49
C ALA A 284 -3.02 -31.25 49.55
N ALA A 285 -1.77 -31.58 49.91
CA ALA A 285 -1.45 -32.52 50.97
C ALA A 285 -1.98 -32.05 52.33
N GLU A 286 -1.76 -30.77 52.68
CA GLU A 286 -2.30 -30.19 53.92
C GLU A 286 -3.84 -30.20 53.93
N THR A 287 -4.47 -29.93 52.78
CA THR A 287 -5.93 -30.00 52.66
C THR A 287 -6.44 -31.44 52.83
N LEU A 288 -5.76 -32.44 52.26
CA LEU A 288 -6.09 -33.85 52.43
C LEU A 288 -5.99 -34.30 53.89
N GLN A 289 -4.95 -33.84 54.59
CA GLN A 289 -4.74 -34.06 56.03
C GLN A 289 -5.94 -33.51 56.83
N ARG A 290 -6.28 -32.22 56.62
CA ARG A 290 -7.41 -31.56 57.32
C ARG A 290 -8.77 -32.24 57.04
N VAL A 291 -8.99 -32.73 55.82
CA VAL A 291 -10.20 -33.52 55.48
C VAL A 291 -10.22 -34.86 56.20
N THR A 292 -9.07 -35.52 56.36
CA THR A 292 -8.95 -36.78 57.11
C THR A 292 -9.21 -36.56 58.60
N ASP A 293 -8.67 -35.49 59.19
CA ASP A 293 -8.92 -35.10 60.58
C ASP A 293 -10.42 -34.78 60.79
N GLN A 294 -11.04 -34.05 59.86
CA GLN A 294 -12.49 -33.78 59.88
C GLN A 294 -13.32 -35.08 59.79
N GLN A 295 -12.91 -36.06 58.97
CA GLN A 295 -13.59 -37.35 58.89
C GLN A 295 -13.51 -38.12 60.22
N GLN A 296 -12.37 -38.09 60.91
CA GLN A 296 -12.24 -38.70 62.23
C GLN A 296 -13.14 -38.02 63.26
N GLU A 297 -13.18 -36.69 63.30
CA GLU A 297 -14.04 -35.98 64.26
C GLU A 297 -15.54 -36.14 63.93
N LEU A 298 -15.93 -36.22 62.66
CA LEU A 298 -17.29 -36.61 62.26
C LEU A 298 -17.66 -38.03 62.72
N THR A 299 -16.71 -38.97 62.63
CA THR A 299 -16.91 -40.35 63.14
C THR A 299 -17.10 -40.34 64.66
N ARG A 300 -16.29 -39.56 65.37
CA ARG A 300 -16.38 -39.37 66.83
C ARG A 300 -17.70 -38.70 67.25
N HIS A 301 -18.16 -37.68 66.52
CA HIS A 301 -19.49 -37.10 66.70
C HIS A 301 -20.59 -38.13 66.51
N GLY A 302 -20.46 -39.02 65.51
CA GLY A 302 -21.35 -40.16 65.30
C GLY A 302 -21.42 -41.08 66.52
N GLU A 303 -20.27 -41.49 67.08
CA GLU A 303 -20.22 -42.30 68.30
C GLU A 303 -20.85 -41.61 69.53
N VAL A 304 -20.59 -40.32 69.72
CA VAL A 304 -21.18 -39.54 70.82
C VAL A 304 -22.70 -39.44 70.64
N MET A 305 -23.17 -39.20 69.42
CA MET A 305 -24.60 -39.15 69.13
C MET A 305 -25.28 -40.51 69.35
N LEU A 306 -24.58 -41.61 69.04
CA LEU A 306 -25.05 -42.98 69.32
C LEU A 306 -25.14 -43.25 70.83
N LYS A 307 -24.16 -42.77 71.63
CA LYS A 307 -24.22 -42.80 73.10
C LYS A 307 -25.35 -41.95 73.67
N VAL A 308 -25.62 -40.78 73.09
CA VAL A 308 -26.76 -39.91 73.50
C VAL A 308 -28.09 -40.58 73.17
N ILE A 309 -28.23 -41.22 72.02
CA ILE A 309 -29.42 -42.02 71.67
C ILE A 309 -29.61 -43.16 72.66
N GLN A 310 -28.54 -43.89 73.01
CA GLN A 310 -28.60 -44.98 73.98
C GLN A 310 -28.98 -44.49 75.38
N ALA A 311 -28.34 -43.42 75.88
CA ALA A 311 -28.68 -42.81 77.16
C ALA A 311 -30.10 -42.23 77.18
N THR A 312 -30.61 -41.74 76.05
CA THR A 312 -32.02 -41.33 75.91
C THR A 312 -32.95 -42.54 76.04
N GLY A 313 -32.58 -43.68 75.45
CA GLY A 313 -33.25 -44.96 75.66
C GLY A 313 -33.28 -45.37 77.14
N ASP A 314 -32.13 -45.33 77.82
CA ASP A 314 -32.01 -45.64 79.25
C ASP A 314 -32.87 -44.69 80.11
N VAL A 315 -32.95 -43.40 79.75
CA VAL A 315 -33.83 -42.42 80.40
C VAL A 315 -35.31 -42.77 80.19
N THR A 316 -35.75 -43.15 78.98
CA THR A 316 -37.15 -43.60 78.78
C THR A 316 -37.47 -44.88 79.54
N GLN A 317 -36.49 -45.78 79.72
CA GLN A 317 -36.64 -46.98 80.53
C GLN A 317 -36.71 -46.66 82.03
N LEU A 318 -35.91 -45.70 82.51
CA LEU A 318 -35.96 -45.16 83.87
C LEU A 318 -37.27 -44.41 84.14
N GLU A 319 -37.77 -43.62 83.19
CA GLU A 319 -39.08 -42.96 83.27
C GLU A 319 -40.21 -43.98 83.37
N THR A 320 -40.15 -45.05 82.56
CA THR A 320 -41.10 -46.17 82.63
C THR A 320 -41.06 -46.87 83.99
N ALA A 321 -39.86 -47.14 84.53
CA ALA A 321 -39.67 -47.74 85.84
C ALA A 321 -40.07 -46.82 86.99
N LEU A 322 -39.86 -45.50 86.86
CA LEU A 322 -40.32 -44.50 87.80
C LEU A 322 -41.85 -44.40 87.80
N HIS A 323 -42.49 -44.44 86.63
CA HIS A 323 -43.95 -44.49 86.49
C HIS A 323 -44.54 -45.77 87.08
N GLN A 324 -43.87 -46.91 86.94
CA GLN A 324 -44.25 -48.16 87.64
C GLN A 324 -44.12 -48.02 89.16
N ASN A 325 -43.01 -47.48 89.66
CA ASN A 325 -42.81 -47.26 91.09
C ASN A 325 -43.77 -46.21 91.67
N LEU A 326 -44.09 -45.14 90.95
CA LEU A 326 -45.08 -44.14 91.37
C LEU A 326 -46.50 -44.73 91.38
N ARG A 327 -46.84 -45.63 90.44
CA ARG A 327 -48.09 -46.43 90.52
C ARG A 327 -48.09 -47.36 91.74
N ALA A 328 -46.97 -48.03 92.03
CA ALA A 328 -46.84 -48.88 93.22
C ALA A 328 -46.92 -48.07 94.53
N LEU A 329 -46.34 -46.87 94.57
CA LEU A 329 -46.36 -45.96 95.72
C LEU A 329 -47.75 -45.30 95.90
N ALA A 330 -48.44 -44.97 94.82
CA ALA A 330 -49.85 -44.59 94.85
C ALA A 330 -50.72 -45.75 95.38
N GLY A 331 -50.45 -46.99 94.95
CA GLY A 331 -51.06 -48.19 95.52
C GLY A 331 -50.77 -48.37 97.01
N ALA A 332 -49.54 -48.07 97.46
CA ALA A 332 -49.17 -48.09 98.87
C ALA A 332 -49.84 -46.97 99.69
N LYS A 333 -50.20 -45.84 99.07
CA LYS A 333 -50.94 -44.76 99.74
C LYS A 333 -52.42 -45.10 99.97
N ASN A 334 -52.96 -46.14 99.30
CA ASN A 334 -54.28 -46.69 99.59
C ASN A 334 -54.31 -47.56 100.88
N PHE A 335 -53.26 -47.53 101.70
CA PHE A 335 -53.29 -48.11 103.05
C PHE A 335 -54.39 -47.49 103.92
N GLU A 336 -54.73 -46.22 103.66
CA GLU A 336 -55.78 -45.47 104.38
C GLU A 336 -57.18 -46.06 104.13
N ASP A 337 -57.49 -46.48 102.90
CA ASP A 337 -58.73 -47.20 102.56
C ASP A 337 -58.81 -48.59 103.25
N THR A 338 -57.69 -49.30 103.37
CA THR A 338 -57.66 -50.61 104.06
C THR A 338 -57.79 -50.49 105.59
N VAL A 339 -57.31 -49.40 106.21
CA VAL A 339 -57.55 -49.14 107.64
C VAL A 339 -59.01 -48.75 107.90
N MET A 340 -59.64 -48.03 106.97
CA MET A 340 -61.06 -47.71 107.03
C MET A 340 -61.95 -48.97 106.95
N SER A 341 -61.56 -49.95 106.13
CA SER A 341 -62.21 -51.27 106.06
C SER A 341 -62.16 -52.04 107.39
N LEU A 342 -61.03 -52.01 108.11
CA LEU A 342 -60.88 -52.74 109.38
C LEU A 342 -61.72 -52.10 110.51
N SER A 343 -61.83 -50.78 110.55
CA SER A 343 -62.73 -50.08 111.50
C SER A 343 -64.20 -50.35 111.19
N ALA A 344 -64.59 -50.40 109.91
CA ALA A 344 -65.93 -50.77 109.49
C ALA A 344 -66.31 -52.21 109.91
N ALA A 345 -65.35 -53.16 109.89
CA ALA A 345 -65.57 -54.53 110.35
C ALA A 345 -65.87 -54.61 111.86
N ILE A 346 -65.23 -53.79 112.68
CA ILE A 346 -65.49 -53.71 114.12
C ILE A 346 -66.84 -53.02 114.40
N GLN A 347 -67.16 -51.94 113.67
CA GLN A 347 -68.46 -51.28 113.79
C GLN A 347 -69.63 -52.15 113.28
N LEU A 348 -69.41 -53.07 112.34
CA LEU A 348 -70.41 -54.07 111.91
C LEU A 348 -70.69 -55.16 112.95
N LEU A 349 -69.76 -55.43 113.88
CA LEU A 349 -70.07 -56.27 115.04
C LEU A 349 -71.01 -55.56 116.03
N THR A 350 -70.84 -54.24 116.19
CA THR A 350 -71.62 -53.41 117.11
C THR A 350 -72.96 -52.95 116.53
N SER A 351 -73.06 -52.74 115.20
CA SER A 351 -74.30 -52.34 114.52
C SER A 351 -75.27 -53.50 114.27
N ARG A 352 -74.98 -54.70 114.79
CA ARG A 352 -76.04 -55.67 115.12
C ARG A 352 -77.01 -55.17 116.22
N LEU A 353 -76.79 -53.97 116.77
CA LEU A 353 -77.84 -53.10 117.33
C LEU A 353 -77.96 -51.78 116.51
N GLY A 354 -78.88 -51.71 115.54
CA GLY A 354 -79.32 -50.44 114.91
C GLY A 354 -79.47 -50.45 113.37
N LYS A 355 -80.53 -49.83 112.83
CA LYS A 355 -81.04 -49.90 111.42
C LYS A 355 -81.31 -48.45 110.89
N PRO A 356 -81.60 -48.15 109.58
CA PRO A 356 -80.83 -48.31 108.32
C PRO A 356 -80.89 -47.12 107.26
N MET A 357 -80.19 -47.24 106.10
CA MET A 357 -80.42 -46.64 104.71
C MET A 357 -80.08 -45.14 104.39
N PRO A 358 -79.96 -44.65 103.11
CA PRO A 358 -79.55 -45.26 101.78
C PRO A 358 -78.73 -44.38 100.73
N ARG A 359 -78.13 -45.03 99.68
CA ARG A 359 -77.82 -44.54 98.26
C ARG A 359 -76.76 -43.40 98.03
N ASP A 360 -76.23 -43.01 96.84
CA ASP A 360 -76.17 -43.39 95.36
C ASP A 360 -74.93 -42.64 94.68
N SER A 361 -74.80 -42.35 93.36
CA SER A 361 -74.33 -43.14 92.16
C SER A 361 -73.99 -42.23 90.92
N GLN A 362 -72.80 -42.40 90.29
CA GLN A 362 -72.43 -42.44 88.81
C GLN A 362 -72.84 -41.36 87.73
N VAL A 363 -72.18 -41.13 86.54
CA VAL A 363 -70.76 -41.24 86.01
C VAL A 363 -70.56 -40.72 84.52
N LYS A 364 -69.33 -40.30 84.10
CA LYS A 364 -68.65 -40.29 82.72
C LYS A 364 -68.63 -39.14 81.64
N LEU A 365 -67.57 -39.27 80.81
CA LEU A 365 -67.02 -38.56 79.61
C LEU A 365 -67.55 -39.19 78.27
N ASP A 366 -67.16 -38.88 77.01
CA ASP A 366 -65.83 -38.59 76.38
C ASP A 366 -65.94 -38.13 74.89
N ASP A 367 -64.82 -37.78 74.24
CA ASP A 367 -64.70 -37.17 72.89
C ASP A 367 -63.55 -37.80 72.04
N GLY A 368 -63.30 -37.42 70.76
CA GLY A 368 -62.11 -37.96 70.04
C GLY A 368 -61.68 -37.50 68.62
N GLN A 369 -60.34 -37.57 68.41
CA GLN A 369 -59.53 -37.69 67.16
C GLN A 369 -59.38 -36.46 66.20
N GLU A 370 -58.16 -35.97 65.88
CA GLU A 370 -57.12 -36.43 64.89
C GLU A 370 -57.46 -36.06 63.41
N ARG A 371 -56.55 -35.75 62.45
CA ARG A 371 -55.07 -35.55 62.37
C ARG A 371 -54.71 -34.97 60.96
N ALA A 372 -53.54 -34.31 60.82
CA ALA A 372 -52.73 -34.14 59.58
C ALA A 372 -53.39 -33.41 58.36
N ALA A 373 -52.64 -32.87 57.39
CA ALA A 373 -51.19 -32.89 57.10
C ALA A 373 -50.68 -31.51 56.67
#